data_AF-A0A6I6UM69-F1
#
_entry.id   AF-A0A6I6UM69-F1
#
_cell.length_a   1.000
_cell.length_b   1.000
_cell.length_c   1.000
_cell.angle_alpha   90.00
_cell.angle_beta   90.00
_cell.angle_gamma   90.00
#
_symmetry.space_group_name_H-M   'P 1'
#
loop_
_entity.id
_entity.type
_entity.pdbx_description
1 polymer ?
#
loop_
_entity_poly.entity_id
_entity_poly.type
_entity_poly.pdbx_seq_one_letter_code
_entity_poly.pdbx_strand_id
1 'polypeptide(L)'
;MKKSFITTVLLFLLGNILLSSQASAYSYGDPSEEKIAEAYKEIMIKLDEDPPNYSESKKIYETVQEEVDQHMGEEPSKIILQNLDDKEKQEAIENLDELLVLNIARRLESIDKNFSEYDTSKRLLAKGFATYKTLSPKVEGENPELDQKIRTEFDQALESLGNPGLFGVGTKESDQDAFKESKKFIVDSLQKEFDIKSLEVGHFSESATEESSGKQEWTDISNLKNWLPIIIIVGVLAAAIVYAVRKRK
;
A
#
# COMPACT_ATOMS: atom_id res chain seq x y z
N MET A 1 -33.04 -41.15 31.53
CA MET A 1 -32.60 -40.91 30.14
C MET A 1 -32.68 -39.44 29.71
N LYS A 2 -33.80 -38.72 29.94
CA LYS A 2 -33.95 -37.31 29.53
C LYS A 2 -32.94 -36.32 30.15
N LYS A 3 -32.58 -36.46 31.43
CA LYS A 3 -31.63 -35.56 32.10
C LYS A 3 -30.20 -35.68 31.55
N SER A 4 -29.71 -36.91 31.32
CA SER A 4 -28.38 -37.15 30.75
C SER A 4 -28.24 -36.62 29.32
N PHE A 5 -29.31 -36.73 28.51
CA PHE A 5 -29.31 -36.21 27.14
C PHE A 5 -29.21 -34.69 27.12
N ILE A 6 -29.93 -34.00 28.01
CA ILE A 6 -29.86 -32.54 28.14
C ILE A 6 -28.46 -32.10 28.56
N THR A 7 -27.82 -32.79 29.51
CA THR A 7 -26.46 -32.46 29.95
C THR A 7 -25.43 -32.65 28.82
N THR A 8 -25.56 -33.72 28.03
CA THR A 8 -24.66 -33.98 26.89
C THR A 8 -24.84 -32.95 25.78
N VAL A 9 -26.08 -32.56 25.45
CA VAL A 9 -26.36 -31.51 24.46
C VAL A 9 -25.84 -30.14 24.93
N LEU A 10 -25.98 -29.84 26.22
CA LEU A 10 -25.48 -28.59 26.80
C LEU A 10 -23.94 -28.53 26.79
N LEU A 11 -23.26 -29.64 27.11
CA LEU A 11 -21.81 -29.77 27.01
C LEU A 11 -21.32 -29.63 25.56
N PHE A 12 -22.05 -30.18 24.60
CA PHE A 12 -21.72 -30.04 23.18
C PHE A 12 -21.86 -28.59 22.71
N LEU A 13 -22.91 -27.88 23.13
CA LEU A 13 -23.12 -26.47 22.82
C LEU A 13 -22.06 -25.56 23.46
N LEU A 14 -21.70 -25.79 24.73
CA LEU A 14 -20.61 -25.06 25.38
C LEU A 14 -19.24 -25.33 24.71
N GLY A 15 -18.98 -26.57 24.28
CA GLY A 15 -17.75 -26.92 23.58
C GLY A 15 -17.58 -26.20 22.24
N ASN A 16 -18.68 -25.99 21.50
CA ASN A 16 -18.64 -25.26 20.23
C ASN A 16 -18.39 -23.76 20.42
N ILE A 17 -18.94 -23.15 21.48
CA ILE A 17 -18.73 -21.72 21.77
C ILE A 17 -17.27 -21.42 22.14
N LEU A 18 -16.61 -22.34 22.87
CA LEU A 18 -15.20 -22.17 23.29
C LEU A 18 -14.19 -22.36 22.14
N LEU A 19 -14.58 -23.01 21.05
CA LEU A 19 -13.72 -23.23 19.88
C LEU A 19 -13.91 -22.16 18.79
N SER A 20 -14.99 -21.39 18.84
CA SER A 20 -15.37 -20.43 17.78
C SER A 20 -14.97 -18.98 18.04
N SER A 21 -14.07 -18.72 18.99
CA SER A 21 -13.62 -17.35 19.28
C SER A 21 -12.10 -17.24 19.29
N GLN A 22 -11.48 -17.51 18.14
CA GLN A 22 -10.40 -16.62 17.71
C GLN A 22 -11.07 -15.32 17.26
N ALA A 23 -11.49 -14.51 18.23
CA ALA A 23 -11.71 -13.11 17.94
C ALA A 23 -10.34 -12.57 17.52
N SER A 24 -10.12 -12.42 16.20
CA SER A 24 -9.17 -11.44 15.72
C SER A 24 -9.64 -10.15 16.35
N ALA A 25 -8.99 -9.71 17.43
CA ALA A 25 -9.13 -8.34 17.87
C ALA A 25 -8.93 -7.54 16.60
N TYR A 26 -9.97 -6.83 16.16
CA TYR A 26 -9.82 -5.81 15.14
C TYR A 26 -8.83 -4.87 15.80
N SER A 27 -7.54 -5.09 15.53
CA SER A 27 -6.51 -4.14 15.85
C SER A 27 -7.03 -2.90 15.18
N TYR A 28 -7.31 -1.85 15.96
CA TYR A 28 -7.31 -0.52 15.40
C TYR A 28 -5.87 -0.38 14.90
N GLY A 29 -5.65 -0.85 13.66
CA GLY A 29 -4.33 -1.14 13.13
C GLY A 29 -3.46 0.05 13.39
N ASP A 30 -2.20 -0.19 13.75
CA ASP A 30 -1.27 0.92 13.92
C ASP A 30 -1.42 1.80 12.66
N PRO A 31 -1.84 3.07 12.78
CA PRO A 31 -2.12 3.88 11.61
C PRO A 31 -0.86 4.09 10.75
N SER A 32 0.31 3.77 11.30
CA SER A 32 1.60 3.72 10.61
C SER A 32 1.99 2.34 10.07
N GLU A 33 1.25 1.26 10.37
CA GLU A 33 1.46 -0.07 9.77
C GLU A 33 1.34 0.03 8.25
N GLU A 34 2.35 -0.46 7.56
CA GLU A 34 2.48 -0.35 6.11
C GLU A 34 2.71 -1.75 5.54
N LYS A 35 1.68 -2.30 4.90
CA LYS A 35 1.63 -3.72 4.53
C LYS A 35 2.77 -4.11 3.59
N ILE A 36 3.12 -3.24 2.65
CA ILE A 36 4.19 -3.50 1.68
C ILE A 36 5.54 -3.59 2.43
N ALA A 37 5.77 -2.71 3.40
CA ALA A 37 6.96 -2.74 4.26
C ALA A 37 7.00 -3.97 5.18
N GLU A 38 5.87 -4.43 5.72
CA GLU A 38 5.83 -5.67 6.51
C GLU A 38 6.09 -6.91 5.63
N ALA A 39 5.45 -6.98 4.45
CA ALA A 39 5.69 -8.04 3.48
C ALA A 39 7.17 -8.07 3.05
N TYR A 40 7.79 -6.91 2.81
CA TYR A 40 9.23 -6.81 2.54
C TYR A 40 10.06 -7.48 3.63
N LYS A 41 9.82 -7.16 4.91
CA LYS A 41 10.60 -7.73 6.03
C LYS A 41 10.46 -9.25 6.08
N GLU A 42 9.24 -9.75 5.92
CA GLU A 42 8.98 -11.19 5.90
C GLU A 42 9.67 -11.88 4.70
N ILE A 43 9.63 -11.26 3.51
CA ILE A 43 10.35 -11.76 2.33
C ILE A 43 11.86 -11.78 2.58
N MET A 44 12.44 -10.73 3.15
CA MET A 44 13.87 -10.69 3.48
C MET A 44 14.26 -11.85 4.40
N ILE A 45 13.45 -12.13 5.43
CA ILE A 45 13.67 -13.28 6.32
C ILE A 45 13.67 -14.59 5.53
N LYS A 46 12.73 -14.77 4.59
CA LYS A 46 12.62 -15.99 3.79
C LYS A 46 13.76 -16.14 2.78
N LEU A 47 14.23 -15.04 2.19
CA LEU A 47 15.37 -15.04 1.29
C LEU A 47 16.70 -15.27 2.04
N ASP A 48 16.76 -15.00 3.34
CA ASP A 48 17.95 -15.24 4.19
C ASP A 48 18.03 -16.68 4.75
N GLU A 49 17.01 -17.51 4.58
CA GLU A 49 17.07 -18.94 4.93
C GLU A 49 18.15 -19.67 4.09
N ASP A 50 18.67 -20.79 4.61
CA ASP A 50 19.64 -21.66 3.91
C ASP A 50 19.05 -23.09 3.71
N PRO A 51 18.58 -23.44 2.50
CA PRO A 51 18.55 -22.63 1.28
C PRO A 51 17.43 -21.56 1.28
N PRO A 52 17.54 -20.48 0.47
CA PRO A 52 16.52 -19.43 0.39
C PRO A 52 15.14 -19.95 0.00
N ASN A 53 14.10 -19.44 0.67
CA ASN A 53 12.73 -19.90 0.52
C ASN A 53 11.92 -19.00 -0.43
N TYR A 54 12.20 -19.14 -1.72
CA TYR A 54 11.51 -18.39 -2.79
C TYR A 54 10.01 -18.66 -2.85
N SER A 55 9.57 -19.89 -2.57
CA SER A 55 8.15 -20.24 -2.63
C SER A 55 7.34 -19.50 -1.57
N GLU A 56 7.86 -19.35 -0.35
CA GLU A 56 7.18 -18.60 0.70
C GLU A 56 7.30 -17.09 0.47
N SER A 57 8.45 -16.62 0.00
CA SER A 57 8.65 -15.22 -0.41
C SER A 57 7.61 -14.77 -1.42
N LYS A 58 7.34 -15.60 -2.44
CA LYS A 58 6.32 -15.35 -3.45
C LYS A 58 4.92 -15.22 -2.85
N LYS A 59 4.52 -16.15 -1.99
CA LYS A 59 3.20 -16.10 -1.32
C LYS A 59 3.04 -14.84 -0.48
N ILE A 60 4.10 -14.44 0.23
CA ILE A 60 4.08 -13.20 1.03
C ILE A 60 3.88 -12.00 0.10
N TYR A 61 4.62 -11.93 -1.01
CA TYR A 61 4.46 -10.85 -1.99
C TYR A 61 3.06 -10.78 -2.59
N GLU A 62 2.47 -11.94 -2.95
CA GLU A 62 1.11 -12.04 -3.47
C GLU A 62 0.05 -11.45 -2.52
N THR A 63 0.32 -11.34 -1.20
CA THR A 63 -0.59 -10.69 -0.24
C THR A 63 -0.69 -9.16 -0.40
N VAL A 64 0.33 -8.55 -1.02
CA VAL A 64 0.40 -7.08 -1.24
C VAL A 64 0.36 -6.71 -2.72
N GLN A 65 0.46 -7.68 -3.63
CA GLN A 65 0.45 -7.48 -5.07
C GLN A 65 -0.73 -6.61 -5.53
N GLU A 66 -1.95 -6.88 -5.06
CA GLU A 66 -3.12 -6.09 -5.48
C GLU A 66 -2.97 -4.60 -5.14
N GLU A 67 -2.44 -4.26 -3.96
CA GLU A 67 -2.19 -2.87 -3.57
C GLU A 67 -1.08 -2.24 -4.42
N VAL A 68 -0.05 -3.02 -4.76
CA VAL A 68 1.04 -2.59 -5.65
C VAL A 68 0.50 -2.30 -7.04
N ASP A 69 -0.17 -3.27 -7.68
CA ASP A 69 -0.69 -3.16 -9.03
C ASP A 69 -1.66 -1.97 -9.18
N GLN A 70 -2.54 -1.76 -8.19
CA GLN A 70 -3.53 -0.66 -8.21
C GLN A 70 -2.92 0.73 -8.07
N HIS A 71 -1.79 0.87 -7.38
CA HIS A 71 -1.23 2.18 -7.05
C HIS A 71 0.08 2.50 -7.77
N MET A 72 0.75 1.49 -8.30
CA MET A 72 2.11 1.57 -8.84
C MET A 72 2.26 0.85 -10.19
N GLY A 73 1.17 0.29 -10.73
CA GLY A 73 1.17 -0.47 -11.98
C GLY A 73 1.65 -1.92 -11.79
N GLU A 74 1.43 -2.75 -12.80
CA GLU A 74 1.72 -4.20 -12.75
C GLU A 74 3.22 -4.53 -12.89
N GLU A 75 4.01 -3.59 -13.41
CA GLU A 75 5.41 -3.81 -13.77
C GLU A 75 6.30 -4.18 -12.57
N PRO A 76 6.28 -3.46 -11.43
CA PRO A 76 7.05 -3.86 -10.24
C PRO A 76 6.72 -5.28 -9.78
N SER A 77 5.43 -5.64 -9.74
CA SER A 77 5.00 -6.98 -9.32
C SER A 77 5.44 -8.05 -10.29
N LYS A 78 5.34 -7.80 -11.59
CA LYS A 78 5.80 -8.75 -12.61
C LYS A 78 7.29 -9.08 -12.44
N ILE A 79 8.13 -8.06 -12.27
CA ILE A 79 9.59 -8.26 -12.18
C ILE A 79 9.97 -8.94 -10.86
N ILE A 80 9.42 -8.50 -9.73
CA ILE A 80 9.70 -9.12 -8.44
C ILE A 80 9.29 -10.59 -8.44
N LEU A 81 8.10 -10.91 -8.93
CA LEU A 81 7.61 -12.28 -9.01
C LEU A 81 8.46 -13.13 -9.97
N GLN A 82 8.92 -12.56 -11.08
CA GLN A 82 9.84 -13.23 -12.00
C GLN A 82 11.17 -13.56 -11.33
N ASN A 83 11.82 -12.60 -10.66
CA ASN A 83 13.11 -12.85 -9.99
C ASN A 83 12.97 -13.91 -8.89
N LEU A 84 11.84 -13.93 -8.17
CA LEU A 84 11.55 -14.97 -7.18
C LEU A 84 11.35 -16.35 -7.82
N ASP A 85 10.68 -16.43 -8.98
CA ASP A 85 10.49 -17.68 -9.73
C ASP A 85 11.81 -18.21 -10.31
N ASP A 86 12.65 -17.30 -10.84
CA ASP A 86 13.95 -17.58 -11.45
C ASP A 86 15.07 -17.78 -10.41
N LYS A 87 14.76 -17.56 -9.12
CA LYS A 87 15.67 -17.70 -7.96
C LYS A 87 16.85 -16.73 -7.98
N GLU A 88 16.59 -15.53 -8.47
CA GLU A 88 17.52 -14.41 -8.57
C GLU A 88 17.40 -13.57 -7.29
N LYS A 89 18.04 -14.03 -6.20
CA LYS A 89 17.92 -13.41 -4.86
C LYS A 89 18.28 -11.92 -4.89
N GLN A 90 19.39 -11.56 -5.53
CA GLN A 90 19.90 -10.19 -5.46
C GLN A 90 18.98 -9.23 -6.23
N GLU A 91 18.57 -9.64 -7.42
CA GLU A 91 17.66 -8.91 -8.29
C GLU A 91 16.27 -8.79 -7.65
N ALA A 92 15.80 -9.82 -6.95
CA ALA A 92 14.55 -9.75 -6.18
C ALA A 92 14.64 -8.71 -5.05
N ILE A 93 15.76 -8.68 -4.30
CA ILE A 93 15.98 -7.70 -3.22
C ILE A 93 16.06 -6.28 -3.77
N GLU A 94 16.80 -6.07 -4.87
CA GLU A 94 16.92 -4.76 -5.51
C GLU A 94 15.56 -4.23 -5.95
N ASN A 95 14.75 -5.03 -6.65
CA ASN A 95 13.41 -4.61 -7.08
C ASN A 95 12.45 -4.40 -5.90
N LEU A 96 12.61 -5.14 -4.80
CA LEU A 96 11.87 -4.91 -3.57
C LEU A 96 12.26 -3.59 -2.89
N ASP A 97 13.54 -3.23 -2.91
CA ASP A 97 14.02 -1.95 -2.42
C ASP A 97 13.44 -0.79 -3.24
N GLU A 98 13.50 -0.89 -4.57
CA GLU A 98 12.94 0.12 -5.47
C GLU A 98 11.42 0.28 -5.26
N LEU A 99 10.70 -0.83 -5.04
CA LEU A 99 9.27 -0.80 -4.70
C LEU A 99 9.00 0.01 -3.42
N LEU A 100 9.83 -0.13 -2.38
CA LEU A 100 9.68 0.66 -1.16
C LEU A 100 9.96 2.15 -1.43
N VAL A 101 10.96 2.49 -2.24
CA VAL A 101 11.24 3.89 -2.63
C VAL A 101 10.07 4.48 -3.42
N LEU A 102 9.52 3.74 -4.38
CA LEU A 102 8.33 4.13 -5.13
C LEU A 102 7.12 4.37 -4.21
N ASN A 103 6.93 3.48 -3.24
CA ASN A 103 5.85 3.57 -2.27
C ASN A 103 5.98 4.82 -1.39
N ILE A 104 7.21 5.24 -1.05
CA ILE A 104 7.47 6.52 -0.38
C ILE A 104 7.13 7.68 -1.31
N ALA A 105 7.68 7.68 -2.53
CA ALA A 105 7.50 8.76 -3.50
C ALA A 105 6.02 9.02 -3.82
N ARG A 106 5.23 7.98 -4.12
CA ARG A 106 3.80 8.12 -4.42
C ARG A 106 3.00 8.71 -3.24
N ARG A 107 3.38 8.37 -2.00
CA ARG A 107 2.68 8.84 -0.79
C ARG A 107 2.98 10.32 -0.57
N LEU A 108 4.25 10.72 -0.68
CA LEU A 108 4.64 12.13 -0.57
C LEU A 108 4.02 12.98 -1.70
N GLU A 109 3.93 12.43 -2.90
CA GLU A 109 3.24 13.10 -4.02
C GLU A 109 1.73 13.23 -3.78
N SER A 110 1.10 12.20 -3.20
CA SER A 110 -0.31 12.24 -2.82
C SER A 110 -0.61 13.28 -1.74
N ILE A 111 0.33 13.48 -0.80
CA ILE A 111 0.26 14.54 0.22
C ILE A 111 0.35 15.91 -0.44
N ASP A 112 1.31 16.14 -1.33
CA ASP A 112 1.46 17.45 -2.00
C ASP A 112 0.18 17.84 -2.76
N LYS A 113 -0.43 16.89 -3.47
CA LYS A 113 -1.69 17.11 -4.21
C LYS A 113 -2.89 17.39 -3.31
N ASN A 114 -2.91 16.83 -2.09
CA ASN A 114 -4.03 16.93 -1.15
C ASN A 114 -3.60 17.59 0.16
N PHE A 115 -2.69 18.57 0.08
CA PHE A 115 -1.96 19.09 1.23
C PHE A 115 -2.87 19.65 2.32
N SER A 116 -4.01 20.24 1.93
CA SER A 116 -5.03 20.77 2.85
C SER A 116 -5.73 19.71 3.71
N GLU A 117 -5.67 18.44 3.33
CA GLU A 117 -6.34 17.33 4.04
C GLU A 117 -5.47 16.80 5.18
N TYR A 118 -5.36 17.57 6.28
CA TYR A 118 -4.41 17.32 7.39
C TYR A 118 -4.38 15.86 7.87
N ASP A 119 -5.52 15.27 8.23
CA ASP A 119 -5.56 13.90 8.78
C ASP A 119 -5.12 12.84 7.77
N THR A 120 -5.48 13.03 6.50
CA THR A 120 -5.08 12.16 5.39
C THR A 120 -3.58 12.30 5.15
N SER A 121 -3.09 13.54 5.04
CA SER A 121 -1.69 13.85 4.79
C SER A 121 -0.78 13.33 5.89
N LYS A 122 -1.17 13.54 7.16
CA LYS A 122 -0.45 13.03 8.33
C LYS A 122 -0.36 11.51 8.34
N ARG A 123 -1.45 10.82 8.00
CA ARG A 123 -1.47 9.35 7.93
C ARG A 123 -0.59 8.83 6.79
N LEU A 124 -0.67 9.45 5.62
CA LEU A 124 0.18 9.10 4.48
C LEU A 124 1.66 9.31 4.80
N LEU A 125 1.99 10.40 5.50
CA LEU A 125 3.35 10.70 5.90
C LEU A 125 3.88 9.69 6.90
N ALA A 126 3.07 9.33 7.91
CA ALA A 126 3.41 8.29 8.87
C ALA A 126 3.68 6.94 8.19
N LYS A 127 2.87 6.56 7.20
CA LYS A 127 3.08 5.36 6.39
C LYS A 127 4.35 5.45 5.54
N GLY A 128 4.59 6.59 4.87
CA GLY A 128 5.83 6.81 4.13
C GLY A 128 7.07 6.71 5.02
N PHE A 129 7.02 7.25 6.23
CA PHE A 129 8.10 7.13 7.20
C PHE A 129 8.26 5.69 7.71
N ALA A 130 7.19 4.94 7.92
CA ALA A 130 7.25 3.52 8.28
C ALA A 130 7.90 2.68 7.17
N THR A 131 7.57 2.96 5.90
CA THR A 131 8.26 2.38 4.75
C THR A 131 9.75 2.73 4.77
N TYR A 132 10.11 4.00 4.97
CA TYR A 132 11.50 4.42 5.06
C TYR A 132 12.26 3.73 6.20
N LYS A 133 11.65 3.59 7.39
CA LYS A 133 12.26 2.87 8.52
C LYS A 133 12.63 1.41 8.18
N THR A 134 11.98 0.82 7.19
CA THR A 134 12.28 -0.53 6.71
C THR A 134 13.51 -0.54 5.78
N LEU A 135 13.69 0.50 4.95
CA LEU A 135 14.88 0.71 4.11
C LEU A 135 16.09 1.24 4.90
N SER A 136 15.83 1.97 5.98
CA SER A 136 16.82 2.71 6.76
C SER A 136 18.05 1.89 7.17
N PRO A 137 17.97 0.61 7.58
CA PRO A 137 19.17 -0.16 7.89
C PRO A 137 20.16 -0.28 6.71
N LYS A 138 19.68 -0.29 5.47
CA LYS A 138 20.53 -0.31 4.27
C LYS A 138 21.19 1.06 4.05
N VAL A 139 20.39 2.13 4.09
CA VAL A 139 20.88 3.51 3.95
C VAL A 139 21.85 3.86 5.07
N GLU A 140 21.59 3.46 6.32
CA GLU A 140 22.47 3.68 7.46
C GLU A 140 23.78 2.88 7.33
N GLY A 141 23.71 1.67 6.79
CA GLY A 141 24.89 0.84 6.54
C GLY A 141 25.85 1.45 5.51
N GLU A 142 25.32 2.16 4.51
CA GLU A 142 26.09 2.78 3.43
C GLU A 142 26.45 4.25 3.74
N ASN A 143 25.50 5.01 4.27
CA ASN A 143 25.60 6.44 4.52
C ASN A 143 24.78 6.89 5.76
N PRO A 144 25.34 6.77 6.98
CA PRO A 144 24.65 7.14 8.23
C PRO A 144 24.19 8.60 8.28
N GLU A 145 24.95 9.52 7.70
CA GLU A 145 24.60 10.95 7.67
C GLU A 145 23.38 11.21 6.78
N LEU A 146 23.29 10.49 5.66
CA LEU A 146 22.11 10.54 4.80
C LEU A 146 20.88 9.98 5.50
N ASP A 147 21.02 8.85 6.21
CA ASP A 147 19.90 8.26 6.96
C ASP A 147 19.33 9.27 7.97
N GLN A 148 20.20 9.86 8.78
CA GLN A 148 19.81 10.85 9.77
C GLN A 148 19.11 12.05 9.11
N LYS A 149 19.62 12.49 7.96
CA LYS A 149 19.05 13.62 7.24
C LYS A 149 17.67 13.29 6.67
N ILE A 150 17.47 12.13 6.07
CA ILE A 150 16.15 11.70 5.58
C ILE A 150 15.13 11.63 6.73
N ARG A 151 15.52 11.09 7.89
CA ARG A 151 14.65 11.07 9.09
C ARG A 151 14.24 12.48 9.52
N THR A 152 15.20 13.40 9.55
CA THR A 152 14.96 14.81 9.89
C THR A 152 13.99 15.46 8.91
N GLU A 153 14.09 15.12 7.62
CA GLU A 153 13.23 15.66 6.58
C GLU A 153 11.80 15.09 6.66
N PHE A 154 11.62 13.85 7.13
CA PHE A 154 10.29 13.35 7.49
C PHE A 154 9.68 14.11 8.67
N ASP A 155 10.49 14.47 9.68
CA ASP A 155 10.03 15.29 10.81
C ASP A 155 9.65 16.72 10.35
N GLN A 156 10.45 17.33 9.46
CA GLN A 156 10.17 18.63 8.87
C GLN A 156 8.93 18.59 7.97
N ALA A 157 8.78 17.55 7.16
CA ALA A 157 7.57 17.32 6.38
C ALA A 157 6.34 17.22 7.30
N LEU A 158 6.45 16.55 8.46
CA LEU A 158 5.35 16.46 9.43
C LEU A 158 5.04 17.82 10.04
N GLU A 159 6.07 18.57 10.39
CA GLU A 159 5.94 19.91 10.94
C GLU A 159 5.24 20.87 9.96
N SER A 160 5.56 20.75 8.67
CA SER A 160 5.03 21.57 7.58
C SER A 160 3.54 21.34 7.32
N LEU A 161 2.98 20.18 7.69
CA LEU A 161 1.54 19.94 7.61
C LEU A 161 0.72 20.86 8.54
N GLY A 162 1.37 21.52 9.49
CA GLY A 162 0.70 22.36 10.49
C GLY A 162 -0.08 21.53 11.51
N ASN A 163 -1.09 22.14 12.11
CA ASN A 163 -2.01 21.48 13.04
C ASN A 163 -3.32 22.27 13.06
N PRO A 164 -4.48 21.70 12.70
CA PRO A 164 -5.76 22.41 12.77
C PRO A 164 -6.19 22.75 14.21
N GLY A 165 -5.60 22.09 15.21
CA GLY A 165 -5.93 22.28 16.62
C GLY A 165 -7.27 21.64 16.99
N LEU A 166 -7.49 21.44 18.29
CA LEU A 166 -8.78 20.96 18.81
C LEU A 166 -9.65 22.18 19.12
N PHE A 167 -10.72 22.39 18.36
CA PHE A 167 -11.57 23.59 18.44
C PHE A 167 -10.81 24.91 18.28
N GLY A 168 -9.74 24.91 17.47
CA GLY A 168 -8.89 26.08 17.23
C GLY A 168 -7.87 26.39 18.34
N VAL A 169 -7.76 25.52 19.35
CA VAL A 169 -6.68 25.60 20.34
C VAL A 169 -5.49 24.78 19.85
N GLY A 170 -4.30 25.39 19.86
CA GLY A 170 -3.06 24.73 19.42
C GLY A 170 -2.86 24.70 17.90
N THR A 171 -3.55 25.58 17.17
CA THR A 171 -3.44 25.67 15.71
C THR A 171 -2.03 26.08 15.30
N LYS A 172 -1.53 25.44 14.24
CA LYS A 172 -0.29 25.79 13.55
C LYS A 172 -0.59 25.86 12.06
N GLU A 173 -0.19 26.96 11.43
CA GLU A 173 -0.32 27.13 9.99
C GLU A 173 0.50 26.07 9.24
N SER A 174 -0.04 25.59 8.13
CA SER A 174 0.64 24.66 7.23
C SER A 174 1.55 25.44 6.27
N ASP A 175 2.66 24.82 5.86
CA ASP A 175 3.64 25.37 4.92
C ASP A 175 3.90 24.35 3.79
N GLN A 176 3.21 24.55 2.65
CA GLN A 176 3.33 23.64 1.52
C GLN A 176 4.70 23.73 0.82
N ASP A 177 5.34 24.89 0.86
CA ASP A 177 6.64 25.06 0.22
C ASP A 177 7.72 24.34 1.02
N ALA A 178 7.70 24.44 2.35
CA ALA A 178 8.56 23.63 3.22
C ALA A 178 8.30 22.12 3.03
N PHE A 179 7.05 21.69 2.87
CA PHE A 179 6.75 20.29 2.57
C PHE A 179 7.38 19.84 1.24
N LYS A 180 7.29 20.66 0.20
CA LYS A 180 7.86 20.35 -1.12
C LYS A 180 9.38 20.24 -1.08
N GLU A 181 10.04 21.08 -0.30
CA GLU A 181 11.49 21.00 -0.08
C GLU A 181 11.87 19.67 0.56
N SER A 182 11.21 19.28 1.66
CA SER A 182 11.47 17.99 2.31
C SER A 182 11.11 16.80 1.43
N LYS A 183 9.95 16.84 0.75
CA LYS A 183 9.56 15.82 -0.24
C LYS A 183 10.67 15.64 -1.28
N LYS A 184 11.11 16.75 -1.89
CA LYS A 184 12.13 16.73 -2.93
C LYS A 184 13.44 16.14 -2.40
N PHE A 185 13.89 16.57 -1.22
CA PHE A 185 15.10 16.03 -0.62
C PHE A 185 15.00 14.52 -0.40
N ILE A 186 13.92 14.04 0.22
CA ILE A 186 13.70 12.62 0.51
C ILE A 186 13.70 11.80 -0.77
N VAL A 187 12.91 12.22 -1.76
CA VAL A 187 12.73 11.50 -3.02
C VAL A 187 14.04 11.48 -3.84
N ASP A 188 14.67 12.63 -4.05
CA ASP A 188 15.93 12.71 -4.81
C ASP A 188 17.06 11.90 -4.13
N SER A 189 17.11 11.94 -2.80
CA SER A 189 18.14 11.24 -2.03
C SER A 189 17.99 9.73 -2.14
N LEU A 190 16.78 9.21 -1.96
CA LEU A 190 16.49 7.79 -2.10
C LEU A 190 16.66 7.33 -3.55
N GLN A 191 16.21 8.13 -4.52
CA GLN A 191 16.41 7.83 -5.92
C GLN A 191 17.90 7.64 -6.25
N LYS A 192 18.75 8.54 -5.74
CA LYS A 192 20.19 8.47 -5.94
C LYS A 192 20.85 7.32 -5.17
N GLU A 193 20.46 7.10 -3.92
CA GLU A 193 21.04 6.05 -3.07
C GLU A 193 20.81 4.66 -3.66
N PHE A 194 19.65 4.43 -4.27
CA PHE A 194 19.27 3.15 -4.87
C PHE A 194 19.49 3.09 -6.40
N ASP A 195 20.14 4.09 -6.99
CA ASP A 195 20.40 4.20 -8.44
C ASP A 195 19.14 4.04 -9.33
N ILE A 196 18.00 4.55 -8.84
CA ILE A 196 16.72 4.42 -9.52
C ILE A 196 16.60 5.46 -10.64
N LYS A 197 16.42 4.98 -11.86
CA LYS A 197 16.40 5.87 -13.03
C LYS A 197 15.12 6.72 -13.14
N SER A 198 13.99 6.17 -12.73
CA SER A 198 12.71 6.87 -12.74
C SER A 198 11.82 6.38 -11.60
N LEU A 199 11.14 7.32 -10.95
CA LEU A 199 10.11 7.05 -9.94
C LEU A 199 8.69 7.28 -10.49
N GLU A 200 8.56 7.40 -11.81
CA GLU A 200 7.27 7.42 -12.48
C GLU A 200 6.67 6.00 -12.57
N VAL A 201 5.37 5.90 -12.31
CA VAL A 201 4.58 4.68 -12.42
C VAL A 201 4.64 4.16 -13.86
N GLY A 202 5.28 3.00 -14.08
CA GLY A 202 5.44 2.36 -15.39
C GLY A 202 6.81 2.52 -16.07
N HIS A 203 7.86 2.88 -15.31
CA HIS A 203 9.25 2.94 -15.78
C HIS A 203 10.20 1.97 -15.05
N PHE A 204 9.68 0.91 -14.42
CA PHE A 204 10.45 -0.12 -13.72
C PHE A 204 11.07 -1.11 -14.71
N SER A 205 11.82 -0.65 -15.70
CA SER A 205 12.77 -1.51 -16.40
C SER A 205 13.74 -0.67 -17.21
N GLU A 206 14.95 -0.48 -16.70
CA GLU A 206 16.05 -0.04 -17.57
C GLU A 206 17.37 -0.81 -17.32
N SER A 207 17.29 -1.99 -16.69
CA SER A 207 18.39 -2.97 -16.58
C SER A 207 18.05 -4.35 -17.14
N ALA A 208 16.85 -4.55 -17.70
CA ALA A 208 16.50 -5.76 -18.45
C ALA A 208 16.03 -5.39 -19.87
N THR A 209 16.61 -6.06 -20.85
CA THR A 209 16.54 -5.81 -22.29
C THR A 209 15.13 -5.87 -22.90
N GLU A 210 14.84 -4.87 -23.75
CA GLU A 210 13.90 -4.80 -24.90
C GLU A 210 12.36 -4.89 -24.75
N GLU A 211 11.73 -3.87 -25.37
CA GLU A 211 10.42 -3.73 -26.03
C GLU A 211 9.27 -4.73 -25.72
N SER A 212 8.16 -4.21 -25.19
CA SER A 212 6.90 -4.22 -25.94
C SER A 212 5.84 -3.25 -25.37
N SER A 213 5.09 -2.71 -26.33
CA SER A 213 3.94 -1.82 -26.24
C SER A 213 2.74 -2.36 -25.46
N GLY A 214 2.03 -1.44 -24.79
CA GLY A 214 0.63 -1.63 -24.43
C GLY A 214 -0.01 -0.33 -23.93
N LYS A 215 -0.61 0.45 -24.83
CA LYS A 215 -1.44 1.60 -24.45
C LYS A 215 -2.57 1.11 -23.55
N GLN A 216 -2.60 1.58 -22.30
CA GLN A 216 -3.80 1.48 -21.45
C GLN A 216 -4.91 2.31 -22.10
N GLU A 217 -5.86 1.61 -22.73
CA GLU A 217 -7.06 2.20 -23.30
C GLU A 217 -8.02 2.52 -22.14
N TRP A 218 -7.99 3.77 -21.67
CA TRP A 218 -9.11 4.35 -20.92
C TRP A 218 -10.38 4.21 -21.75
N THR A 219 -11.51 3.93 -21.10
CA THR A 219 -12.78 3.64 -21.77
C THR A 219 -13.13 4.76 -22.75
N ASP A 220 -13.00 4.49 -24.05
CA ASP A 220 -13.21 5.49 -25.08
C ASP A 220 -14.68 5.95 -25.04
N ILE A 221 -14.88 7.17 -24.56
CA ILE A 221 -16.19 7.82 -24.39
C ILE A 221 -16.88 8.10 -25.73
N SER A 222 -16.17 8.00 -26.85
CA SER A 222 -16.70 8.23 -28.19
C SER A 222 -17.46 7.03 -28.76
N ASN A 223 -17.28 5.83 -28.20
CA ASN A 223 -17.90 4.61 -28.70
C ASN A 223 -19.23 4.30 -27.98
N LEU A 224 -20.35 4.39 -28.70
CA LEU A 224 -21.70 4.17 -28.19
C LEU A 224 -21.90 2.79 -27.53
N LYS A 225 -21.09 1.78 -27.90
CA LYS A 225 -21.15 0.44 -27.30
C LYS A 225 -20.67 0.41 -25.85
N ASN A 226 -19.79 1.33 -25.43
CA ASN A 226 -19.29 1.41 -24.06
C ASN A 226 -20.35 1.93 -23.07
N TRP A 227 -21.44 2.52 -23.59
CA TRP A 227 -22.56 3.04 -22.79
C TRP A 227 -23.66 1.99 -22.56
N LEU A 228 -23.63 0.88 -23.30
CA LEU A 228 -24.64 -0.17 -23.22
C LEU A 228 -24.82 -0.75 -21.80
N PRO A 229 -23.75 -1.02 -21.03
CA PRO A 229 -23.89 -1.52 -19.66
C PRO A 229 -24.59 -0.53 -18.72
N ILE A 230 -24.29 0.77 -18.86
CA ILE A 230 -24.88 1.84 -18.05
C ILE A 230 -26.37 1.97 -18.34
N ILE A 231 -26.77 1.92 -19.61
CA ILE A 231 -28.18 1.99 -20.02
C ILE A 231 -28.97 0.80 -19.45
N ILE A 232 -28.38 -0.40 -19.41
CA ILE A 232 -29.03 -1.58 -18.81
C ILE A 232 -29.24 -1.38 -17.30
N ILE A 233 -28.24 -0.89 -16.57
CA ILE A 233 -28.34 -0.62 -15.13
C ILE A 233 -29.44 0.41 -14.84
N VAL A 234 -29.47 1.52 -15.60
CA VAL A 234 -30.50 2.56 -15.45
C VAL A 234 -31.89 1.99 -15.76
N GLY A 235 -32.02 1.13 -16.77
CA GLY A 235 -33.28 0.46 -17.10
C GLY A 235 -33.80 -0.45 -15.98
N VAL A 236 -32.92 -1.23 -15.36
CA VAL A 236 -33.27 -2.10 -14.22
C VAL A 236 -33.71 -1.27 -13.01
N LEU A 237 -33.00 -0.18 -12.71
CA LEU A 237 -33.36 0.73 -11.63
C LEU A 237 -34.72 1.40 -11.86
N ALA A 238 -34.97 1.89 -13.08
CA ALA A 238 -36.26 2.49 -13.44
C ALA A 238 -37.40 1.47 -13.31
N ALA A 239 -37.20 0.23 -13.76
CA ALA A 239 -38.18 -0.85 -13.63
C ALA A 239 -38.46 -1.19 -12.16
N ALA A 240 -37.43 -1.25 -11.32
CA ALA A 240 -37.55 -1.48 -9.89
C ALA A 240 -38.34 -0.36 -9.19
N ILE A 241 -38.07 0.90 -9.55
CA ILE A 241 -38.79 2.07 -9.02
C ILE A 241 -40.28 2.03 -9.43
N VAL A 242 -40.56 1.80 -10.72
CA VAL A 242 -41.95 1.72 -11.22
C VAL A 242 -42.71 0.57 -10.56
N TYR A 243 -42.07 -0.59 -10.38
CA TYR A 243 -42.66 -1.73 -9.69
C TYR A 243 -42.95 -1.41 -8.21
N ALA A 244 -42.00 -0.78 -7.51
CA ALA A 244 -42.16 -0.37 -6.13
C ALA A 244 -43.28 0.68 -5.94
N VAL A 245 -43.42 1.63 -6.86
CA VAL A 245 -44.49 2.63 -6.85
C VAL A 245 -45.86 2.01 -7.15
N ARG A 246 -45.95 1.09 -8.11
CA ARG A 246 -47.21 0.37 -8.41
C ARG A 246 -47.67 -0.53 -7.29
N LYS A 247 -46.77 -1.12 -6.50
CA LYS A 247 -47.12 -1.97 -5.35
C LYS A 247 -47.61 -1.17 -4.13
N ARG A 248 -47.38 0.15 -4.11
CA ARG A 248 -47.83 1.07 -3.04
C ARG A 248 -49.15 1.79 -3.33
N LYS A 249 -49.72 1.63 -4.54
CA LYS A 249 -51.11 1.99 -4.86
C LYS A 249 -51.99 0.76 -4.81
#